data_AF-A0A5C6F854-F1
#
_entry.id   AF-A0A5C6F854-F1
#
_cell.length_a   1.000
_cell.length_b   1.000
_cell.length_c   1.000
_cell.angle_alpha   90.00
_cell.angle_beta   90.00
_cell.angle_gamma   90.00
#
_symmetry.space_group_name_H-M   'P 1'
#
loop_
_entity.id
_entity.type
_entity.pdbx_description
1 polymer ?
#
loop_
_entity_poly.entity_id
_entity_poly.type
_entity_poly.pdbx_seq_one_letter_code
_entity_poly.pdbx_strand_id
1 'polypeptide(L)'
;MYQFDEESWDECPEDDAACFDQRPWKSVDGGFLIQRLDRGKDEQFCATGPFFLQIGTGQWCDARFATVFPKRSTAEFYAWEFGRIVGRDACVIHRRF
;
A
#
# COMPACT_ATOMS: atom_id res chain seq x y z
N MET A 1 38.59 34.84 5.02
CA MET A 1 38.04 34.17 3.82
C MET A 1 37.89 32.71 4.18
N TYR A 2 36.66 32.26 4.43
CA TYR A 2 36.39 30.84 4.70
C TYR A 2 36.36 30.12 3.35
N GLN A 3 37.24 29.15 3.13
CA GLN A 3 37.15 28.20 2.03
C GLN A 3 36.03 27.22 2.37
N PHE A 4 34.96 27.25 1.58
CA PHE A 4 33.89 26.26 1.61
C PHE A 4 34.37 25.10 0.73
N ASP A 5 34.63 23.96 1.34
CA ASP A 5 35.08 22.73 0.67
C ASP A 5 33.85 22.07 0.04
N GLU A 6 33.83 22.01 -1.30
CA GLU A 6 32.67 21.64 -2.13
C GLU A 6 32.61 20.12 -2.43
N GLU A 7 33.29 19.29 -1.62
CA GLU A 7 33.51 17.85 -1.85
C GLU A 7 32.91 16.95 -0.76
N SER A 8 31.70 17.26 -0.26
CA SER A 8 31.03 16.44 0.77
C SER A 8 29.55 16.14 0.45
N TRP A 9 29.28 15.71 -0.78
CA TRP A 9 27.96 15.22 -1.18
C TRP A 9 27.94 13.77 -1.71
N ASP A 10 29.08 13.08 -1.73
CA ASP A 10 29.22 11.74 -2.33
C ASP A 10 29.31 10.58 -1.31
N GLU A 11 28.61 10.68 -0.18
CA GLU A 11 28.36 9.52 0.69
C GLU A 11 26.90 9.52 1.16
N CYS A 12 25.98 9.39 0.20
CA CYS A 12 24.68 8.79 0.51
C CYS A 12 24.88 7.27 0.54
N PRO A 13 24.70 6.60 1.70
CA PRO A 13 24.92 5.17 1.83
C PRO A 13 23.99 4.39 0.89
N GLU A 14 24.51 3.27 0.41
CA GLU A 14 23.94 2.28 -0.54
C GLU A 14 22.60 1.62 -0.11
N ASP A 15 21.70 2.35 0.56
CA ASP A 15 20.42 1.84 1.07
C ASP A 15 19.22 2.10 0.13
N ASP A 16 19.40 2.83 -0.97
CA ASP A 16 18.34 3.07 -1.97
C ASP A 16 18.13 1.90 -2.96
N ALA A 17 18.93 0.84 -2.87
CA ALA A 17 18.77 -0.35 -3.71
C ALA A 17 17.54 -1.21 -3.31
N ALA A 18 16.91 -0.96 -2.17
CA ALA A 18 15.67 -1.62 -1.77
C ALA A 18 14.40 -1.01 -2.40
N CYS A 19 14.52 0.11 -3.12
CA CYS A 19 13.37 0.88 -3.59
C CYS A 19 12.68 0.31 -4.85
N PHE A 20 13.33 -0.61 -5.56
CA PHE A 20 12.75 -1.27 -6.73
C PHE A 20 13.20 -2.72 -6.80
N ASP A 21 12.75 -3.55 -5.86
CA ASP A 21 12.71 -4.99 -6.07
C ASP A 21 11.73 -5.25 -7.22
N GLN A 22 12.23 -5.14 -8.46
CA GLN A 22 11.54 -5.42 -9.72
C GLN A 22 11.28 -6.92 -9.89
N ARG A 23 11.30 -7.70 -8.80
CA ARG A 23 10.86 -9.09 -8.86
C ARG A 23 9.39 -9.07 -9.24
N PRO A 24 8.96 -9.94 -10.16
CA PRO A 24 7.55 -10.13 -10.46
C PRO A 24 6.90 -10.86 -9.28
N TRP A 25 6.85 -10.24 -8.10
CA TRP A 25 6.15 -10.76 -6.92
C TRP A 25 4.65 -10.94 -7.21
N LYS A 26 4.13 -10.22 -8.21
CA LYS A 26 2.81 -10.45 -8.80
C LYS A 26 2.61 -11.87 -9.37
N SER A 27 3.67 -12.62 -9.69
CA SER A 27 3.57 -13.84 -10.50
C SER A 27 3.74 -15.17 -9.76
N VAL A 28 4.14 -15.19 -8.47
CA VAL A 28 4.44 -16.47 -7.78
C VAL A 28 3.75 -16.60 -6.41
N ASP A 29 3.74 -15.56 -5.58
CA ASP A 29 3.22 -15.67 -4.20
C ASP A 29 1.81 -15.08 -4.03
N GLY A 30 1.42 -14.15 -4.92
CA GLY A 30 0.26 -13.28 -4.69
C GLY A 30 0.69 -11.99 -4.00
N GLY A 31 -0.26 -11.24 -3.48
CA GLY A 31 0.03 -10.03 -2.74
C GLY A 31 -1.08 -9.62 -1.78
N PHE A 32 -0.75 -8.67 -0.92
CA PHE A 32 -1.65 -8.16 0.10
C PHE A 32 -2.47 -7.00 -0.46
N LEU A 33 -3.75 -6.98 -0.13
CA LEU A 33 -4.72 -5.97 -0.52
C LEU A 33 -5.41 -5.46 0.74
N ILE A 34 -5.71 -4.16 0.78
CA ILE A 34 -6.50 -3.57 1.86
C ILE A 34 -7.96 -3.62 1.42
N GLN A 35 -8.74 -4.53 1.99
CA GLN A 35 -10.17 -4.68 1.76
C GLN A 35 -10.96 -3.78 2.72
N ARG A 36 -12.05 -3.16 2.25
CA ARG A 36 -13.01 -2.46 3.09
C ARG A 36 -13.75 -3.47 3.98
N LEU A 37 -13.80 -3.20 5.28
CA LEU A 37 -14.63 -3.95 6.21
C LEU A 37 -15.99 -3.27 6.27
N ASP A 38 -16.96 -3.75 5.49
CA ASP A 38 -18.31 -3.19 5.55
C ASP A 38 -19.03 -3.71 6.80
N ARG A 39 -18.96 -2.93 7.89
CA ARG A 39 -19.84 -3.13 9.03
C ARG A 39 -21.17 -2.51 8.63
N GLY A 40 -22.12 -3.34 8.20
CA GLY A 40 -23.45 -2.97 7.71
C GLY A 40 -24.28 -2.12 8.69
N LYS A 41 -23.89 -0.86 8.87
CA LYS A 41 -24.63 0.19 9.54
C LYS A 41 -24.46 1.44 8.67
N ASP A 42 -25.57 1.73 8.01
CA ASP A 42 -25.92 2.99 7.38
C ASP A 42 -25.43 3.24 5.93
N GLU A 43 -26.44 3.42 5.09
CA GLU A 43 -26.49 4.25 3.89
C GLU A 43 -26.14 3.63 2.52
N GLN A 44 -27.18 3.01 1.94
CA GLN A 44 -27.79 3.31 0.63
C GLN A 44 -27.00 3.15 -0.67
N PHE A 45 -25.71 2.80 -0.65
CA PHE A 45 -25.02 2.36 -1.86
C PHE A 45 -24.70 0.88 -1.77
N CYS A 46 -25.68 0.08 -2.21
CA CYS A 46 -25.53 -1.34 -2.56
C CYS A 46 -24.39 -1.50 -3.56
N ALA A 47 -23.19 -1.70 -3.04
CA ALA A 47 -22.03 -2.03 -3.83
C ALA A 47 -21.68 -3.48 -3.42
N THR A 48 -22.23 -4.42 -4.17
CA THR A 48 -22.31 -5.85 -3.84
C THR A 48 -21.00 -6.56 -4.19
N GLY A 49 -19.88 -6.18 -3.56
CA GLY A 49 -18.57 -6.78 -3.85
C GLY A 49 -17.48 -6.36 -2.87
N PRO A 50 -16.37 -7.12 -2.78
CA PRO A 50 -15.24 -6.73 -1.96
C PRO A 50 -14.57 -5.49 -2.58
N PHE A 51 -14.59 -4.36 -1.87
CA PHE A 51 -13.85 -3.17 -2.26
C PHE A 51 -12.45 -3.18 -1.69
N PHE A 52 -11.51 -2.68 -2.46
CA PHE A 52 -10.11 -2.61 -2.12
C PHE A 52 -9.58 -1.19 -2.24
N LEU A 53 -8.62 -0.84 -1.39
CA LEU A 53 -8.02 0.50 -1.39
C LEU A 53 -7.05 0.64 -2.57
N GLN A 54 -7.24 1.68 -3.36
CA GLN A 54 -6.26 2.14 -4.34
C GLN A 54 -5.43 3.28 -3.73
N ILE A 55 -4.15 3.01 -3.52
CA ILE A 55 -3.16 4.03 -3.13
C ILE A 55 -2.91 4.94 -4.34
N GLY A 56 -2.93 6.24 -4.07
CA GLY A 56 -2.90 7.29 -5.09
C GLY A 56 -4.22 8.08 -5.11
N THR A 57 -5.36 7.38 -5.22
CA THR A 57 -6.69 8.01 -5.17
C THR A 57 -7.33 7.98 -3.78
N GLY A 58 -6.93 7.02 -2.93
CA GLY A 58 -7.54 6.79 -1.62
C GLY A 58 -8.97 6.26 -1.69
N GLN A 59 -9.41 5.85 -2.87
CA GLN A 59 -10.77 5.38 -3.13
C GLN A 59 -10.88 3.86 -3.03
N TRP A 60 -12.11 3.42 -2.77
CA TRP A 60 -12.51 2.02 -2.75
C TRP A 60 -12.84 1.57 -4.18
N CYS A 61 -12.15 0.54 -4.68
CA CYS A 61 -12.26 0.08 -6.06
C CYS A 61 -12.30 -1.46 -6.15
N ASP A 62 -12.56 -1.98 -7.35
CA ASP A 62 -12.44 -3.42 -7.61
C ASP A 62 -10.98 -3.90 -7.49
N ALA A 63 -10.78 -5.17 -7.18
CA ALA A 63 -9.46 -5.76 -7.00
C ALA A 63 -8.50 -5.57 -8.18
N ARG A 64 -9.04 -5.43 -9.40
CA ARG A 64 -8.23 -5.20 -10.61
C ARG A 64 -7.51 -3.86 -10.61
N PHE A 65 -8.06 -2.87 -9.90
CA PHE A 65 -7.51 -1.51 -9.81
C PHE A 65 -6.86 -1.22 -8.45
N ALA A 66 -6.95 -2.18 -7.54
CA ALA A 66 -6.44 -2.06 -6.19
C ALA A 66 -4.92 -2.04 -6.16
N THR A 67 -4.37 -1.34 -5.17
CA THR A 67 -2.93 -1.40 -4.91
C THR A 67 -2.61 -2.69 -4.20
N VAL A 68 -1.80 -3.50 -4.84
CA VAL A 68 -1.28 -4.73 -4.27
C VAL A 68 0.05 -4.42 -3.59
N PHE A 69 0.27 -5.00 -2.42
CA PHE A 69 1.50 -4.85 -1.65
C PHE A 69 2.24 -6.19 -1.53
N PRO A 70 3.58 -6.19 -1.57
CA PRO A 70 4.35 -7.42 -1.39
C PRO A 70 4.38 -7.91 0.06
N LYS A 71 4.23 -7.01 1.05
CA LYS A 71 4.26 -7.33 2.48
C LYS A 71 2.98 -6.89 3.17
N ARG A 72 2.49 -7.70 4.12
CA ARG A 72 1.33 -7.38 4.95
C ARG A 72 1.52 -6.10 5.75
N SER A 73 2.68 -5.94 6.41
CA SER A 73 2.97 -4.76 7.23
C SER A 73 2.94 -3.46 6.43
N THR A 74 3.35 -3.50 5.16
CA THR A 74 3.25 -2.35 4.25
C THR A 74 1.79 -1.99 3.98
N ALA A 75 0.93 -2.98 3.74
CA ALA A 75 -0.50 -2.75 3.57
C ALA A 75 -1.16 -2.17 4.85
N GLU A 76 -0.75 -2.65 6.04
CA GLU A 76 -1.26 -2.13 7.31
C GLU A 76 -0.81 -0.67 7.55
N PHE A 77 0.46 -0.35 7.23
CA PHE A 77 0.98 1.01 7.29
C PHE A 77 0.19 1.96 6.38
N TYR A 78 -0.01 1.59 5.11
CA TYR A 78 -0.78 2.42 4.19
C TYR A 78 -2.27 2.50 4.54
N ALA A 79 -2.86 1.47 5.15
CA ALA A 79 -4.21 1.58 5.67
C ALA A 79 -4.30 2.69 6.73
N TRP A 80 -3.33 2.74 7.65
CA TRP A 80 -3.26 3.77 8.68
C TRP A 80 -3.03 5.18 8.10
N GLU A 81 -2.12 5.33 7.15
CA GLU A 81 -1.85 6.61 6.45
C GLU A 81 -3.11 7.20 5.80
N PHE A 82 -3.99 6.33 5.28
CA PHE A 82 -5.27 6.74 4.67
C PHE A 82 -6.43 6.82 5.69
N GLY A 83 -6.12 6.78 6.99
CA GLY A 83 -7.10 6.89 8.08
C GLY A 83 -8.02 5.67 8.20
N ARG A 84 -7.59 4.49 7.71
CA ARG A 84 -8.35 3.23 7.77
C ARG A 84 -7.79 2.35 8.88
N ILE A 85 -8.59 2.12 9.92
CA ILE A 85 -8.18 1.26 11.03
C ILE A 85 -8.37 -0.20 10.63
N VAL A 86 -7.27 -0.94 10.52
CA VAL A 86 -7.30 -2.39 10.26
C VAL A 86 -7.98 -3.11 11.42
N GLY A 87 -8.97 -3.96 11.09
CA GLY A 87 -9.83 -4.67 12.07
C GLY A 87 -11.12 -3.91 12.44
N ARG A 88 -11.23 -2.63 12.11
CA ARG A 88 -12.45 -1.84 12.34
C ARG A 88 -13.12 -1.40 11.04
N ASP A 89 -12.35 -0.78 10.14
CA ASP A 89 -12.84 -0.16 8.89
C ASP A 89 -12.26 -0.86 7.64
N ALA A 90 -11.12 -1.53 7.79
CA ALA A 90 -10.44 -2.26 6.72
C ALA A 90 -9.87 -3.59 7.22
N CYS A 91 -9.58 -4.51 6.31
CA CYS A 91 -8.92 -5.78 6.55
C CYS A 91 -7.83 -5.98 5.51
N VAL A 92 -6.67 -6.50 5.89
CA VAL A 92 -5.63 -6.86 4.92
C VAL A 92 -5.81 -8.32 4.52
N ILE A 93 -6.06 -8.57 3.24
CA ILE A 93 -6.21 -9.92 2.69
C ILE A 93 -5.06 -10.26 1.76
N HIS A 94 -4.71 -11.53 1.69
CA HIS A 94 -3.75 -12.04 0.72
C HIS A 94 -4.50 -12.61 -0.49
N ARG A 95 -4.16 -12.14 -1.69
CA ARG A 95 -4.78 -12.58 -2.95
C ARG A 95 -3.72 -13.06 -3.92
N ARG A 96 -3.93 -14.24 -4.47
CA ARG A 96 -3.22 -14.76 -5.64
C ARG A 96 -3.92 -14.26 -6.90
N PHE A 97 -3.16 -13.78 -7.87
CA PHE A 97 -3.67 -13.25 -9.15
C PHE A 97 -3.47 -14.25 -10.27
#